data_AF-A0A958I745-F1
#
_entry.id   AF-A0A958I745-F1
#
_cell.length_a   1.000
_cell.length_b   1.000
_cell.length_c   1.000
_cell.angle_alpha   90.00
_cell.angle_beta   90.00
_cell.angle_gamma   90.00
#
_symmetry.space_group_name_H-M   'P 1'
#
loop_
_entity.id
_entity.type
_entity.pdbx_description
1 polymer ?
#
loop_
_entity_poly.entity_id
_entity_poly.type
_entity_poly.pdbx_seq_one_letter_code
_entity_poly.pdbx_strand_id
1 'polypeptide(L)'
;MKYFIKMMLFLLIASCVFAQPKSGDSSQSPKTIAEITAKMQQFEGFFTFYWDAENGKIWLEIDKLETEFLYVNALATGVGSNDIGLDRGQLSGERIVKFVRSGPKVLLLQPNYAFRAITENTAERLAVEEAFAQSVLWGGEVAAESGNSVLVDASSFFLRDAHNVTGTLSQSGQGSFSLDASRSAFYLPRTKNFPQNSEFEVTLTFAGNSPGSYVRQVVPTPQAITVRQHHSFVKLPENSYKPRVFDPRSGYFGIEYMDYATPISEPIVKRFIARHHLEKKNPGAAMSEAVEP
;
A
#
# COMPACT_ATOMS: atom_id res chain seq x y z
N MET A 1 -25.32 -77.62 28.65
CA MET A 1 -26.17 -76.60 29.30
C MET A 1 -25.92 -75.26 28.60
N LYS A 2 -26.93 -74.76 27.86
CA LYS A 2 -27.16 -73.35 27.45
C LYS A 2 -26.06 -72.66 26.61
N TYR A 3 -26.17 -72.68 25.27
CA TYR A 3 -26.74 -71.62 24.41
C TYR A 3 -26.07 -70.25 24.58
N PHE A 4 -25.25 -69.80 23.61
CA PHE A 4 -25.17 -68.38 23.24
C PHE A 4 -24.69 -68.19 21.78
N ILE A 5 -25.69 -68.14 20.89
CA ILE A 5 -25.91 -67.19 19.80
C ILE A 5 -24.71 -66.86 18.88
N LYS A 6 -24.75 -67.48 17.69
CA LYS A 6 -24.14 -67.00 16.44
C LYS A 6 -24.86 -65.71 16.00
N MET A 7 -24.14 -64.61 15.83
CA MET A 7 -24.63 -63.46 15.07
C MET A 7 -23.79 -63.31 13.80
N MET A 8 -24.45 -63.62 12.69
CA MET A 8 -23.97 -63.54 11.32
C MET A 8 -24.08 -62.09 10.87
N LEU A 9 -22.96 -61.39 10.68
CA LEU A 9 -22.95 -60.07 10.06
C LEU A 9 -22.49 -60.21 8.61
N PHE A 10 -23.46 -60.09 7.70
CA PHE A 10 -23.27 -60.07 6.26
C PHE A 10 -22.68 -58.70 5.88
N LEU A 11 -21.37 -58.64 5.61
CA LEU A 11 -20.74 -57.42 5.10
C LEU A 11 -20.94 -57.39 3.58
N LEU A 12 -21.86 -56.57 3.10
CA LEU A 12 -21.99 -56.24 1.67
C LEU A 12 -20.70 -55.54 1.21
N ILE A 13 -19.98 -56.17 0.29
CA ILE A 13 -18.88 -55.56 -0.46
C ILE A 13 -19.52 -54.63 -1.50
N ALA A 14 -19.66 -53.35 -1.16
CA ALA A 14 -19.93 -52.30 -2.14
C ALA A 14 -18.59 -51.95 -2.82
N SER A 15 -18.39 -52.49 -4.02
CA SER A 15 -17.31 -52.08 -4.91
C SER A 15 -17.55 -50.64 -5.40
N CYS A 16 -17.06 -49.67 -4.64
CA CYS A 16 -16.87 -48.31 -5.12
C CYS A 16 -15.75 -48.32 -6.17
N VAL A 17 -16.14 -48.26 -7.44
CA VAL A 17 -15.26 -47.84 -8.52
C VAL A 17 -14.90 -46.39 -8.25
N PHE A 18 -13.74 -46.17 -7.63
CA PHE A 18 -13.11 -44.85 -7.60
C PHE A 18 -12.71 -44.50 -9.03
N ALA A 19 -13.49 -43.65 -9.68
CA ALA A 19 -13.05 -42.92 -10.85
C ALA A 19 -11.84 -42.06 -10.42
N GLN A 20 -10.64 -42.45 -10.86
CA GLN A 20 -9.47 -41.59 -10.72
C GLN A 20 -9.77 -40.27 -11.43
N PRO A 21 -9.67 -39.11 -10.76
CA PRO A 21 -9.67 -37.85 -11.47
C PRO A 21 -8.48 -37.88 -12.42
N LYS A 22 -8.75 -37.73 -13.72
CA LYS A 22 -7.72 -37.45 -14.72
C LYS A 22 -6.97 -36.21 -14.23
N SER A 23 -5.78 -36.43 -13.72
CA SER A 23 -4.77 -35.40 -13.54
C SER A 23 -4.46 -34.85 -14.93
N GLY A 24 -5.14 -33.76 -15.28
CA GLY A 24 -4.77 -32.91 -16.39
C GLY A 24 -3.40 -32.34 -16.06
N ASP A 25 -2.38 -32.94 -16.65
CA ASP A 25 -1.03 -32.39 -16.68
C ASP A 25 -1.05 -31.13 -17.55
N SER A 26 -1.14 -29.98 -16.89
CA SER A 26 -0.71 -28.72 -17.46
C SER A 26 0.39 -28.15 -16.58
N SER A 27 1.50 -28.87 -16.48
CA SER A 27 2.79 -28.29 -16.10
C SER A 27 3.27 -27.38 -17.24
N GLN A 28 2.56 -26.26 -17.47
CA GLN A 28 3.16 -25.14 -18.15
C GLN A 28 4.26 -24.60 -17.23
N SER A 29 5.50 -24.62 -17.72
CA SER A 29 6.61 -23.90 -17.07
C SER A 29 6.13 -22.49 -16.70
N PRO A 30 6.44 -22.00 -15.49
CA PRO A 30 6.02 -20.65 -15.10
C PRO A 30 6.55 -19.64 -16.12
N LYS A 31 5.65 -18.79 -16.64
CA LYS A 31 6.01 -17.74 -17.60
C LYS A 31 7.06 -16.84 -16.97
N THR A 32 8.05 -16.45 -17.76
CA THR A 32 9.06 -15.48 -17.31
C THR A 32 8.53 -14.05 -17.42
N ILE A 33 9.12 -13.13 -16.67
CA ILE A 33 8.74 -11.71 -16.73
C ILE A 33 8.91 -11.18 -18.16
N ALA A 34 10.03 -11.51 -18.81
CA ALA A 34 10.34 -11.07 -20.17
C ALA A 34 9.30 -11.55 -21.21
N GLU A 35 8.76 -12.76 -21.05
CA GLU A 35 7.72 -13.28 -21.96
C GLU A 35 6.40 -12.51 -21.82
N ILE A 36 5.99 -12.15 -20.59
CA ILE A 36 4.76 -11.38 -20.37
C ILE A 36 4.93 -9.94 -20.84
N THR A 37 6.09 -9.32 -20.58
CA THR A 37 6.29 -7.88 -20.80
C THR A 37 6.87 -7.53 -22.18
N ALA A 38 7.12 -8.52 -23.05
CA ALA A 38 7.80 -8.34 -24.34
C ALA A 38 7.23 -7.23 -25.27
N LYS A 39 5.93 -6.92 -25.17
CA LYS A 39 5.25 -5.89 -25.97
C LYS A 39 4.82 -4.66 -25.16
N MET A 40 5.19 -4.60 -23.88
CA MET A 40 4.82 -3.52 -22.99
C MET A 40 5.91 -2.45 -22.97
N GLN A 41 5.53 -1.20 -22.72
CA GLN A 41 6.51 -0.14 -22.54
C GLN A 41 7.12 -0.23 -21.13
N GLN A 42 8.42 -0.46 -21.05
CA GLN A 42 9.15 -0.51 -19.78
C GLN A 42 9.48 0.88 -19.25
N PHE A 43 9.40 1.03 -17.93
CA PHE A 43 9.82 2.19 -17.16
C PHE A 43 10.77 1.74 -16.05
N GLU A 44 12.06 1.99 -16.21
CA GLU A 44 13.08 1.67 -15.22
C GLU A 44 13.19 2.75 -14.13
N GLY A 45 13.47 2.35 -12.89
CA GLY A 45 13.58 3.26 -11.75
C GLY A 45 13.50 2.50 -10.42
N PHE A 46 12.91 3.11 -9.40
CA PHE A 46 12.90 2.56 -8.04
C PHE A 46 12.23 1.19 -7.96
N PHE A 47 11.01 1.08 -8.50
CA PHE A 47 10.42 -0.19 -8.92
C PHE A 47 10.21 -0.14 -10.43
N THR A 48 10.79 -1.09 -11.17
CA THR A 48 10.51 -1.22 -12.60
C THR A 48 9.03 -1.53 -12.81
N PHE A 49 8.40 -0.85 -13.76
CA PHE A 49 7.04 -1.16 -14.15
C PHE A 49 6.88 -1.15 -15.67
N TYR A 50 5.82 -1.79 -16.13
CA TYR A 50 5.51 -1.94 -17.54
C TYR A 50 4.10 -1.45 -17.82
N TRP A 51 3.97 -0.59 -18.84
CA TRP A 51 2.68 -0.14 -19.35
C TRP A 51 2.23 -1.05 -20.49
N ASP A 52 1.11 -1.72 -20.26
CA ASP A 52 0.39 -2.48 -21.27
C ASP A 52 -0.67 -1.58 -21.91
N ALA A 53 -0.33 -0.98 -23.04
CA ALA A 53 -1.20 -0.06 -23.76
C ALA A 53 -2.44 -0.75 -24.36
N GLU A 54 -2.34 -2.06 -24.65
CA GLU A 54 -3.43 -2.83 -25.25
C GLU A 54 -4.55 -3.07 -24.23
N ASN A 55 -4.18 -3.36 -22.99
CA ASN A 55 -5.14 -3.65 -21.92
C ASN A 55 -5.36 -2.50 -20.93
N GLY A 56 -4.59 -1.43 -21.04
CA GLY A 56 -4.65 -0.28 -20.15
C GLY A 56 -4.14 -0.56 -18.73
N LYS A 57 -3.11 -1.40 -18.59
CA LYS A 57 -2.65 -1.94 -17.30
C LYS A 57 -1.23 -1.49 -16.94
N ILE A 58 -0.98 -1.37 -15.64
CA ILE A 58 0.37 -1.24 -15.09
C ILE A 58 0.74 -2.56 -14.42
N TRP A 59 1.80 -3.16 -14.93
CA TRP A 59 2.45 -4.32 -14.33
C TRP A 59 3.67 -3.86 -13.53
N LEU A 60 3.75 -4.26 -12.27
CA LEU A 60 4.85 -3.89 -11.37
C LEU A 60 5.79 -5.08 -11.21
N GLU A 61 7.07 -4.86 -11.48
CA GLU A 61 8.12 -5.81 -11.10
C GLU A 61 8.61 -5.49 -9.69
N ILE A 62 8.50 -6.48 -8.81
CA ILE A 62 8.90 -6.39 -7.41
C ILE A 62 10.16 -7.23 -7.24
N ASP A 63 11.31 -6.57 -7.24
CA ASP A 63 12.66 -7.11 -7.10
C ASP A 63 13.17 -7.12 -5.64
N LYS A 64 12.45 -6.44 -4.74
CA LYS A 64 12.84 -6.21 -3.34
C LYS A 64 11.69 -6.48 -2.35
N LEU A 65 11.37 -7.77 -2.15
CA LEU A 65 10.46 -8.19 -1.09
C LEU A 65 11.02 -7.87 0.30
N GLU A 66 10.13 -7.75 1.28
CA GLU A 66 10.42 -7.42 2.69
C GLU A 66 11.19 -6.09 2.90
N THR A 67 11.37 -5.29 1.85
CA THR A 67 12.07 -4.01 1.90
C THR A 67 11.07 -2.88 2.06
N GLU A 68 11.26 -2.06 3.09
CA GLU A 68 10.38 -0.94 3.37
C GLU A 68 10.62 0.26 2.45
N PHE A 69 9.53 0.90 2.06
CA PHE A 69 9.52 2.15 1.30
C PHE A 69 8.38 3.04 1.79
N LEU A 70 8.48 4.33 1.48
CA LEU A 70 7.41 5.29 1.77
C LEU A 70 6.39 5.26 0.64
N TYR A 71 5.12 5.06 0.97
CA TYR A 71 3.99 5.24 0.07
C TYR A 71 3.22 6.50 0.46
N VAL A 72 3.16 7.44 -0.48
CA VAL A 72 2.40 8.69 -0.34
C VAL A 72 1.31 8.73 -1.39
N ASN A 73 0.12 9.19 -1.01
CA ASN A 73 -0.93 9.51 -1.96
C ASN A 73 -1.47 10.93 -1.78
N ALA A 74 -1.88 11.54 -2.88
CA ALA A 74 -2.33 12.92 -2.93
C ALA A 74 -3.39 13.15 -4.01
N LEU A 75 -4.09 14.28 -3.94
CA LEU A 75 -4.93 14.78 -5.02
C LEU A 75 -4.08 15.64 -5.98
N ALA A 76 -3.78 15.14 -7.17
CA ALA A 76 -3.14 15.94 -8.22
C ALA A 76 -4.05 17.07 -8.73
N THR A 77 -5.38 16.87 -8.62
CA THR A 77 -6.41 17.88 -8.90
C THR A 77 -7.45 17.89 -7.78
N GLY A 78 -8.02 19.05 -7.49
CA GLY A 78 -9.12 19.19 -6.52
C GLY A 78 -10.49 19.35 -7.16
N VAL A 79 -11.52 19.38 -6.32
CA VAL A 79 -12.93 19.61 -6.70
C VAL A 79 -13.26 21.11 -6.81
N GLY A 80 -12.42 21.97 -6.24
CA GLY A 80 -12.58 23.44 -6.34
C GLY A 80 -13.56 24.03 -5.32
N SER A 81 -13.71 23.39 -4.16
CA SER A 81 -14.51 23.90 -3.04
C SER A 81 -13.82 23.58 -1.72
N ASN A 82 -13.44 24.64 -1.00
CA ASN A 82 -12.81 24.54 0.31
C ASN A 82 -13.74 23.86 1.33
N ASP A 83 -15.06 24.08 1.22
CA ASP A 83 -16.06 23.49 2.13
C ASP A 83 -16.16 21.95 1.99
N ILE A 84 -15.81 21.41 0.81
CA ILE A 84 -15.74 19.96 0.58
C ILE A 84 -14.43 19.39 1.11
N GLY A 85 -13.33 20.17 1.08
CA GLY A 85 -12.02 19.76 1.59
C GLY A 85 -11.27 18.76 0.70
N LEU A 86 -11.53 18.78 -0.62
CA LEU A 86 -10.84 17.98 -1.63
C LEU A 86 -10.00 18.87 -2.54
N ASP A 87 -8.91 19.39 -1.98
CA ASP A 87 -8.09 20.42 -2.60
C ASP A 87 -7.00 19.85 -3.50
N ARG A 88 -6.61 20.63 -4.51
CA ARG A 88 -5.48 20.29 -5.37
C ARG A 88 -4.18 20.34 -4.56
N GLY A 89 -3.37 19.30 -4.68
CA GLY A 89 -2.09 19.16 -3.97
C GLY A 89 -2.25 18.69 -2.52
N GLN A 90 -3.47 18.37 -2.08
CA GLN A 90 -3.70 17.86 -0.74
C GLN A 90 -3.05 16.47 -0.60
N LEU A 91 -2.17 16.32 0.38
CA LEU A 91 -1.66 15.03 0.83
C LEU A 91 -2.75 14.31 1.62
N SER A 92 -2.85 12.99 1.48
CA SER A 92 -3.67 12.16 2.36
C SER A 92 -2.76 11.41 3.33
N GLY A 93 -2.49 10.13 3.10
CA GLY A 93 -1.72 9.30 4.01
C GLY A 93 -0.28 9.10 3.56
N GLU A 94 0.64 9.30 4.48
CA GLU A 94 2.03 8.83 4.39
C GLU A 94 2.14 7.51 5.15
N ARG A 95 2.65 6.47 4.49
CA ARG A 95 2.71 5.12 5.06
C ARG A 95 4.06 4.49 4.78
N ILE A 96 4.69 3.93 5.80
CA ILE A 96 5.78 2.97 5.58
C ILE A 96 5.12 1.64 5.23
N VAL A 97 5.52 1.07 4.10
CA VAL A 97 4.96 -0.18 3.57
C VAL A 97 6.07 -1.06 3.02
N LYS A 98 5.79 -2.35 2.89
CA LYS A 98 6.67 -3.32 2.23
C LYS A 98 5.83 -4.35 1.47
N PHE A 99 6.41 -4.90 0.41
CA PHE A 99 5.82 -6.05 -0.28
C PHE A 99 6.23 -7.34 0.43
N VAL A 100 5.25 -8.16 0.78
CA VAL A 100 5.46 -9.48 1.40
C VAL A 100 4.81 -10.56 0.54
N ARG A 101 5.44 -11.74 0.46
CA ARG A 101 4.92 -12.85 -0.35
C ARG A 101 4.19 -13.86 0.53
N SER A 102 3.01 -14.27 0.11
CA SER A 102 2.22 -15.34 0.74
C SER A 102 1.65 -16.26 -0.33
N GLY A 103 2.33 -17.39 -0.56
CA GLY A 103 1.97 -18.34 -1.60
C GLY A 103 2.00 -17.70 -3.00
N PRO A 104 0.89 -17.75 -3.77
CA PRO A 104 0.82 -17.16 -5.11
C PRO A 104 0.56 -15.64 -5.10
N LYS A 105 0.46 -15.02 -3.92
CA LYS A 105 0.15 -13.59 -3.78
C LYS A 105 1.33 -12.80 -3.24
N VAL A 106 1.40 -11.56 -3.70
CA VAL A 106 2.15 -10.48 -3.03
C VAL A 106 1.15 -9.56 -2.36
N LEU A 107 1.45 -9.16 -1.13
CA LEU A 107 0.65 -8.24 -0.33
C LEU A 107 1.45 -6.96 -0.09
N LEU A 108 0.81 -5.81 -0.18
CA LEU A 108 1.37 -4.55 0.30
C LEU A 108 1.00 -4.39 1.76
N LEU A 109 1.95 -4.69 2.65
CA LEU A 109 1.79 -4.64 4.09
C LEU A 109 2.23 -3.28 4.62
N GLN A 110 1.44 -2.71 5.52
CA GLN A 110 1.77 -1.55 6.33
C GLN A 110 2.03 -2.02 7.78
N PRO A 111 3.29 -1.99 8.25
CA PRO A 111 3.61 -2.19 9.66
C PRO A 111 3.02 -1.09 10.55
N ASN A 112 2.78 -1.42 11.82
CA ASN A 112 2.21 -0.47 12.77
C ASN A 112 3.29 0.19 13.62
N TYR A 113 3.85 1.29 13.11
CA TYR A 113 4.87 2.05 13.81
C TYR A 113 4.36 2.96 14.94
N ALA A 114 3.07 2.91 15.31
CA ALA A 114 2.60 3.58 16.52
C ALA A 114 2.99 2.81 17.80
N PHE A 115 3.27 1.51 17.67
CA PHE A 115 3.65 0.62 18.77
C PHE A 115 4.94 -0.12 18.38
N ARG A 116 5.98 0.01 19.19
CA ARG A 116 7.32 -0.52 18.89
C ARG A 116 7.95 -1.11 20.13
N ALA A 117 8.99 -1.92 19.96
CA ALA A 117 9.93 -2.26 21.01
C ALA A 117 11.33 -1.87 20.53
N ILE A 118 11.92 -0.82 21.11
CA ILE A 118 13.29 -0.38 20.78
C ILE A 118 14.27 -1.11 21.68
N THR A 119 14.67 -2.30 21.23
CA THR A 119 15.45 -3.28 22.00
C THR A 119 16.25 -4.16 21.04
N GLU A 120 17.35 -4.73 21.52
CA GLU A 120 18.10 -5.76 20.79
C GLU A 120 17.45 -7.15 20.88
N ASN A 121 16.49 -7.34 21.80
CA ASN A 121 15.80 -8.60 21.99
C ASN A 121 14.79 -8.88 20.86
N THR A 122 15.07 -9.89 20.05
CA THR A 122 14.21 -10.29 18.93
C THR A 122 12.82 -10.76 19.36
N ALA A 123 12.71 -11.47 20.48
CA ALA A 123 11.43 -11.98 20.98
C ALA A 123 10.52 -10.85 21.47
N GLU A 124 11.11 -9.81 22.06
CA GLU A 124 10.38 -8.62 22.51
C GLU A 124 9.84 -7.81 21.32
N ARG A 125 10.66 -7.62 20.26
CA ARG A 125 10.20 -6.99 19.01
C ARG A 125 9.07 -7.78 18.36
N LEU A 126 9.22 -9.10 18.27
CA LEU A 126 8.21 -9.98 17.69
C LEU A 126 6.90 -9.95 18.51
N ALA A 127 6.99 -9.98 19.84
CA ALA A 127 5.81 -9.91 20.70
C ALA A 127 4.99 -8.63 20.48
N VAL A 128 5.65 -7.49 20.26
CA VAL A 128 4.96 -6.23 19.93
C VAL A 128 4.38 -6.28 18.52
N GLU A 129 5.14 -6.77 17.54
CA GLU A 129 4.67 -6.92 16.16
C GLU A 129 3.42 -7.80 16.06
N GLU A 130 3.35 -8.89 16.82
CA GLU A 130 2.19 -9.81 16.85
C GLU A 130 1.04 -9.28 17.70
N ALA A 131 1.32 -8.46 18.73
CA ALA A 131 0.29 -7.89 19.60
C ALA A 131 -0.49 -6.73 18.96
N PHE A 132 0.10 -6.01 18.01
CA PHE A 132 -0.54 -4.87 17.35
C PHE A 132 -0.81 -5.15 15.88
N ALA A 133 -2.06 -4.96 15.47
CA ALA A 133 -2.48 -5.25 14.11
C ALA A 133 -1.69 -4.43 13.08
N GLN A 134 -1.20 -5.12 12.06
CA GLN A 134 -0.70 -4.56 10.81
C GLN A 134 -1.84 -4.44 9.80
N SER A 135 -1.64 -3.70 8.70
CA SER A 135 -2.66 -3.53 7.66
C SER A 135 -2.16 -4.01 6.30
N VAL A 136 -2.88 -4.95 5.69
CA VAL A 136 -2.68 -5.27 4.26
C VAL A 136 -3.48 -4.28 3.43
N LEU A 137 -2.80 -3.41 2.70
CA LEU A 137 -3.42 -2.34 1.92
C LEU A 137 -3.88 -2.79 0.54
N TRP A 138 -3.28 -3.86 0.03
CA TRP A 138 -3.56 -4.46 -1.28
C TRP A 138 -2.91 -5.84 -1.41
N GLY A 139 -3.41 -6.65 -2.33
CA GLY A 139 -2.74 -7.87 -2.75
C GLY A 139 -2.99 -8.20 -4.22
N GLY A 140 -1.98 -8.75 -4.88
CA GLY A 140 -2.01 -9.17 -6.27
C GLY A 140 -1.46 -10.58 -6.45
N GLU A 141 -1.91 -11.28 -7.48
CA GLU A 141 -1.38 -12.59 -7.86
C GLU A 141 -0.10 -12.44 -8.67
N VAL A 142 0.87 -13.31 -8.41
CA VAL A 142 2.11 -13.38 -9.18
C VAL A 142 1.82 -13.99 -10.54
N ALA A 143 2.06 -13.22 -11.60
CA ALA A 143 1.82 -13.64 -12.98
C ALA A 143 3.05 -14.28 -13.63
N ALA A 144 4.24 -13.85 -13.22
CA ALA A 144 5.52 -14.37 -13.70
C ALA A 144 6.63 -14.12 -12.66
N GLU A 145 7.70 -14.89 -12.77
CA GLU A 145 8.86 -14.79 -11.89
C GLU A 145 10.15 -14.89 -12.71
N SER A 146 11.16 -14.14 -12.30
CA SER A 146 12.52 -14.19 -12.87
C SER A 146 13.53 -13.98 -11.75
N GLY A 147 14.23 -15.05 -11.33
CA GLY A 147 15.13 -15.00 -10.18
C GLY A 147 14.35 -14.68 -8.90
N ASN A 148 14.69 -13.56 -8.24
CA ASN A 148 14.00 -13.09 -7.04
C ASN A 148 12.90 -12.06 -7.32
N SER A 149 12.76 -11.61 -8.58
CA SER A 149 11.73 -10.66 -8.98
C SER A 149 10.41 -11.38 -9.28
N VAL A 150 9.31 -10.74 -8.92
CA VAL A 150 7.95 -11.18 -9.27
C VAL A 150 7.21 -10.08 -10.02
N LEU A 151 6.42 -10.45 -11.03
CA LEU A 151 5.59 -9.54 -11.79
C LEU A 151 4.13 -9.66 -11.34
N VAL A 152 3.51 -8.54 -11.01
CA VAL A 152 2.10 -8.46 -10.59
C VAL A 152 1.34 -7.43 -11.41
N ASP A 153 0.06 -7.68 -11.70
CA ASP A 153 -0.85 -6.66 -12.22
C ASP A 153 -1.24 -5.73 -11.07
N ALA A 154 -0.65 -4.54 -11.02
CA ALA A 154 -0.87 -3.56 -9.94
C ALA A 154 -2.02 -2.60 -10.26
N SER A 155 -2.79 -2.83 -11.32
CA SER A 155 -3.78 -1.86 -11.79
C SER A 155 -4.86 -1.56 -10.75
N SER A 156 -5.34 -2.58 -10.03
CA SER A 156 -6.35 -2.41 -8.96
C SER A 156 -5.82 -1.67 -7.73
N PHE A 157 -4.50 -1.64 -7.53
CA PHE A 157 -3.90 -0.87 -6.46
C PHE A 157 -3.95 0.63 -6.74
N PHE A 158 -3.67 1.03 -7.98
CA PHE A 158 -3.65 2.43 -8.38
C PHE A 158 -5.05 2.95 -8.72
N LEU A 159 -5.89 2.14 -9.39
CA LEU A 159 -7.25 2.52 -9.76
C LEU A 159 -8.24 2.31 -8.60
N ARG A 160 -7.93 2.90 -7.44
CA ARG A 160 -8.79 2.86 -6.23
C ARG A 160 -8.89 4.24 -5.61
N ASP A 161 -9.90 4.44 -4.78
CA ASP A 161 -10.06 5.67 -3.99
C ASP A 161 -9.08 5.72 -2.80
N ALA A 162 -7.79 5.94 -3.09
CA ALA A 162 -6.75 5.99 -2.06
C ALA A 162 -6.83 7.25 -1.17
N HIS A 163 -7.41 8.33 -1.70
CA HIS A 163 -7.60 9.61 -1.00
C HIS A 163 -8.93 9.71 -0.23
N ASN A 164 -9.76 8.65 -0.22
CA ASN A 164 -11.06 8.65 0.46
C ASN A 164 -11.99 9.79 0.01
N VAL A 165 -12.05 10.03 -1.29
CA VAL A 165 -12.94 11.03 -1.92
C VAL A 165 -14.40 10.72 -1.59
N THR A 166 -14.80 9.46 -1.73
CA THR A 166 -16.17 9.00 -1.46
C THR A 166 -16.57 9.22 0.00
N GLY A 167 -15.68 8.87 0.94
CA GLY A 167 -15.91 9.11 2.37
C GLY A 167 -16.00 10.59 2.70
N THR A 168 -15.11 11.42 2.13
CA THR A 168 -15.11 12.88 2.34
C THR A 168 -16.41 13.52 1.85
N LEU A 169 -16.89 13.15 0.65
CA LEU A 169 -18.16 13.63 0.10
C LEU A 169 -19.35 13.20 0.98
N SER A 170 -19.37 11.96 1.46
CA SER A 170 -20.43 11.47 2.33
C SER A 170 -20.46 12.22 3.66
N GLN A 171 -19.30 12.39 4.31
CA GLN A 171 -19.17 13.06 5.62
C GLN A 171 -19.50 14.56 5.55
N SER A 172 -19.21 15.22 4.42
CA SER A 172 -19.54 16.63 4.17
C SER A 172 -20.96 16.84 3.63
N GLY A 173 -21.81 15.80 3.62
CA GLY A 173 -23.20 15.89 3.17
C GLY A 173 -23.35 16.17 1.68
N GLN A 174 -22.35 15.82 0.88
CA GLN A 174 -22.30 16.11 -0.55
C GLN A 174 -22.84 14.99 -1.45
N GLY A 175 -23.43 13.96 -0.87
CA GLY A 175 -24.07 12.85 -1.58
C GLY A 175 -23.37 11.52 -1.35
N SER A 176 -23.87 10.48 -2.00
CA SER A 176 -23.28 9.14 -1.95
C SER A 176 -22.72 8.78 -3.31
N PHE A 177 -21.42 8.50 -3.35
CA PHE A 177 -20.67 8.23 -4.56
C PHE A 177 -19.90 6.92 -4.42
N SER A 178 -19.67 6.25 -5.55
CA SER A 178 -18.77 5.11 -5.66
C SER A 178 -17.83 5.31 -6.85
N LEU A 179 -16.66 4.68 -6.78
CA LEU A 179 -15.72 4.70 -7.88
C LEU A 179 -16.31 3.99 -9.11
N ASP A 180 -16.28 4.67 -10.25
CA ASP A 180 -16.69 4.13 -11.54
C ASP A 180 -15.44 3.71 -12.33
N ALA A 181 -15.12 2.42 -12.26
CA ALA A 181 -13.96 1.85 -12.93
C ALA A 181 -14.01 2.03 -14.46
N SER A 182 -15.19 2.06 -15.07
CA SER A 182 -15.34 2.19 -16.53
C SER A 182 -14.96 3.59 -17.05
N ARG A 183 -15.01 4.60 -16.17
CA ARG A 183 -14.64 5.99 -16.44
C ARG A 183 -13.36 6.40 -15.70
N SER A 184 -12.53 5.43 -15.35
CA SER A 184 -11.28 5.62 -14.63
C SER A 184 -10.12 4.99 -15.41
N ALA A 185 -8.96 5.65 -15.44
CA ALA A 185 -7.81 5.22 -16.22
C ALA A 185 -6.50 5.84 -15.71
N PHE A 186 -5.37 5.24 -16.09
CA PHE A 186 -4.06 5.83 -15.86
C PHE A 186 -3.87 7.14 -16.64
N TYR A 187 -3.20 8.10 -16.00
CA TYR A 187 -2.82 9.38 -16.59
C TYR A 187 -1.32 9.41 -16.87
N LEU A 188 -0.92 8.80 -17.99
CA LEU A 188 0.50 8.61 -18.34
C LEU A 188 1.38 9.87 -18.40
N PRO A 189 0.91 11.08 -18.77
CA PRO A 189 1.77 12.26 -18.79
C PRO A 189 2.49 12.55 -17.46
N ARG A 190 1.95 12.05 -16.34
CA ARG A 190 2.52 12.18 -15.00
C ARG A 190 2.89 10.86 -14.34
N THR A 191 2.74 9.74 -15.03
CA THR A 191 3.29 8.45 -14.61
C THR A 191 4.74 8.35 -15.05
N LYS A 192 5.66 8.35 -14.09
CA LYS A 192 7.11 8.43 -14.33
C LYS A 192 7.86 7.53 -13.37
N ASN A 193 9.09 7.21 -13.73
CA ASN A 193 9.97 6.43 -12.88
C ASN A 193 11.34 7.09 -12.78
N PHE A 194 11.89 7.06 -11.58
CA PHE A 194 13.17 7.67 -11.23
C PHE A 194 13.94 6.73 -10.30
N PRO A 195 15.26 6.89 -10.14
CA PRO A 195 16.07 5.98 -9.32
C PRO A 195 15.61 5.86 -7.85
N GLN A 196 15.02 6.92 -7.29
CA GLN A 196 14.62 6.99 -5.87
C GLN A 196 13.11 6.96 -5.66
N ASN A 197 12.31 7.07 -6.73
CA ASN A 197 10.87 7.08 -6.63
C ASN A 197 10.15 6.63 -7.91
N SER A 198 9.01 5.98 -7.73
CA SER A 198 8.09 5.58 -8.80
C SER A 198 6.77 6.31 -8.62
N GLU A 199 6.34 7.02 -9.67
CA GLU A 199 5.24 7.97 -9.64
C GLU A 199 4.12 7.53 -10.58
N PHE A 200 2.90 7.46 -10.08
CA PHE A 200 1.73 7.04 -10.85
C PHE A 200 0.59 8.03 -10.64
N GLU A 201 0.00 8.52 -11.73
CA GLU A 201 -1.19 9.37 -11.66
C GLU A 201 -2.36 8.64 -12.34
N VAL A 202 -3.54 8.69 -11.72
CA VAL A 202 -4.76 8.07 -12.22
C VAL A 202 -5.88 9.09 -12.28
N THR A 203 -6.65 9.08 -13.36
CA THR A 203 -7.93 9.79 -13.45
C THR A 203 -9.01 8.87 -12.91
N LEU A 204 -9.68 9.29 -11.84
CA LEU A 204 -10.75 8.54 -11.21
C LEU A 204 -12.06 9.31 -11.31
N THR A 205 -13.10 8.62 -11.77
CA THR A 205 -14.46 9.17 -11.79
C THR A 205 -15.31 8.50 -10.74
N PHE A 206 -16.04 9.30 -9.97
CA PHE A 206 -16.95 8.87 -8.93
C PHE A 206 -18.38 9.13 -9.41
N ALA A 207 -19.15 8.06 -9.58
CA ALA A 207 -20.56 8.12 -9.93
C ALA A 207 -21.38 8.17 -8.65
N GLY A 208 -22.40 9.02 -8.59
CA GLY A 208 -23.20 9.11 -7.39
C GLY A 208 -24.49 9.86 -7.54
N ASN A 209 -25.26 9.82 -6.46
CA ASN A 209 -26.61 10.35 -6.38
C ASN A 209 -26.70 11.39 -5.26
N SER A 210 -27.76 12.21 -5.33
CA SER A 210 -28.05 13.24 -4.34
C SER A 210 -26.88 14.20 -4.06
N PRO A 211 -26.27 14.80 -5.10
CA PRO A 211 -25.15 15.72 -4.89
C PRO A 211 -25.58 16.92 -4.03
N GLY A 212 -24.74 17.29 -3.08
CA GLY A 212 -24.95 18.43 -2.20
C GLY A 212 -24.81 19.78 -2.91
N SER A 213 -25.10 20.86 -2.19
CA SER A 213 -25.09 22.22 -2.72
C SER A 213 -23.73 22.65 -3.25
N TYR A 214 -22.63 22.28 -2.59
CA TYR A 214 -21.29 22.67 -3.02
C TYR A 214 -20.87 21.92 -4.27
N VAL A 215 -21.10 20.59 -4.33
CA VAL A 215 -20.85 19.81 -5.55
C VAL A 215 -21.61 20.39 -6.75
N ARG A 216 -22.90 20.75 -6.57
CA ARG A 216 -23.71 21.33 -7.65
C ARG A 216 -23.20 22.68 -8.16
N GLN A 217 -22.45 23.42 -7.34
CA GLN A 217 -21.89 24.72 -7.72
C GLN A 217 -20.60 24.60 -8.52
N VAL A 218 -19.78 23.58 -8.22
CA VAL A 218 -18.40 23.49 -8.74
C VAL A 218 -18.19 22.36 -9.74
N VAL A 219 -19.06 21.35 -9.75
CA VAL A 219 -18.95 20.18 -10.65
C VAL A 219 -19.93 20.32 -11.82
N PRO A 220 -19.46 20.25 -13.08
CA PRO A 220 -20.31 20.49 -14.25
C PRO A 220 -21.40 19.41 -14.44
N THR A 221 -21.11 18.16 -14.09
CA THR A 221 -22.10 17.08 -14.00
C THR A 221 -22.10 16.55 -12.57
N PRO A 222 -22.99 17.04 -11.69
CA PRO A 222 -22.92 16.77 -10.25
C PRO A 222 -22.97 15.28 -9.84
N GLN A 223 -23.46 14.39 -10.71
CA GLN A 223 -23.50 12.94 -10.50
C GLN A 223 -22.21 12.21 -10.93
N ALA A 224 -21.23 12.95 -11.47
CA ALA A 224 -19.99 12.42 -12.00
C ALA A 224 -18.83 13.34 -11.62
N ILE A 225 -18.19 13.06 -10.49
CA ILE A 225 -17.05 13.84 -9.99
C ILE A 225 -15.78 13.15 -10.46
N THR A 226 -14.93 13.85 -11.23
CA THR A 226 -13.66 13.31 -11.70
C THR A 226 -12.49 14.08 -11.09
N VAL A 227 -11.55 13.37 -10.49
CA VAL A 227 -10.30 13.92 -9.97
C VAL A 227 -9.13 13.03 -10.38
N ARG A 228 -7.92 13.60 -10.38
CA ARG A 228 -6.68 12.84 -10.50
C ARG A 228 -6.08 12.59 -9.13
N GLN A 229 -5.83 11.32 -8.81
CA GLN A 229 -5.07 10.91 -7.63
C GLN A 229 -3.65 10.55 -8.05
N HIS A 230 -2.72 10.83 -7.16
CA HIS A 230 -1.30 10.62 -7.34
C HIS A 230 -0.79 9.62 -6.31
N HIS A 231 0.05 8.69 -6.75
CA HIS A 231 0.71 7.69 -5.93
C HIS A 231 2.23 7.82 -6.11
N SER A 232 2.95 7.88 -5.00
CA SER A 232 4.41 7.96 -4.98
C SER A 232 4.95 6.84 -4.11
N PHE A 233 5.81 5.99 -4.69
CA PHE A 233 6.65 5.06 -3.95
C PHE A 233 8.04 5.66 -3.85
N VAL A 234 8.51 5.95 -2.64
CA VAL A 234 9.76 6.65 -2.39
C VAL A 234 10.69 5.77 -1.57
N LYS A 235 11.94 5.66 -2.03
CA LYS A 235 13.01 4.98 -1.28
C LYS A 235 13.20 5.66 0.08
N LEU A 236 13.27 4.87 1.15
CA LEU A 236 13.63 5.42 2.47
C LEU A 236 15.08 5.92 2.48
N PRO A 237 15.37 7.05 3.15
CA PRO A 237 16.72 7.54 3.29
C PRO A 237 17.58 6.61 4.16
N GLU A 238 18.90 6.76 4.09
CA GLU A 238 19.80 6.05 4.99
C GLU A 238 19.60 6.48 6.45
N ASN A 239 19.82 5.54 7.37
CA ASN A 239 19.54 5.74 8.80
C ASN A 239 20.69 6.43 9.53
N SER A 240 21.00 7.68 9.17
CA SER A 240 21.96 8.54 9.89
C SER A 240 21.28 9.66 10.68
N TYR A 241 19.95 9.77 10.59
CA TYR A 241 19.18 10.82 11.27
C TYR A 241 19.27 10.68 12.79
N LYS A 242 19.52 11.81 13.48
CA LYS A 242 19.49 11.88 14.95
C LYS A 242 18.20 12.57 15.42
N PRO A 243 17.24 11.81 15.99
CA PRO A 243 16.03 12.39 16.55
C PRO A 243 16.34 13.37 17.68
N ARG A 244 15.49 14.39 17.84
CA ARG A 244 15.54 15.32 18.97
C ARG A 244 14.25 15.21 19.77
N VAL A 245 14.40 14.96 21.08
CA VAL A 245 13.27 14.83 22.01
C VAL A 245 12.43 16.09 21.99
N PHE A 246 11.12 15.89 22.01
CA PHE A 246 10.13 16.96 22.03
C PHE A 246 10.07 17.64 23.41
N ASP A 247 10.12 18.97 23.44
CA ASP A 247 9.78 19.79 24.61
C ASP A 247 8.50 20.58 24.30
N PRO A 248 7.45 20.51 25.15
CA PRO A 248 6.20 21.25 24.93
C PRO A 248 6.36 22.77 24.77
N ARG A 249 7.47 23.34 25.25
CA ARG A 249 7.78 24.77 25.15
C ARG A 249 8.48 25.14 23.84
N SER A 250 8.82 24.18 22.99
CA SER A 250 9.63 24.38 21.79
C SER A 250 8.87 24.88 20.56
N GLY A 251 7.54 24.80 20.55
CA GLY A 251 6.69 25.23 19.43
C GLY A 251 6.80 24.37 18.16
N TYR A 252 7.55 23.27 18.18
CA TYR A 252 7.62 22.33 17.05
C TYR A 252 6.40 21.42 16.99
N PHE A 253 6.10 20.87 15.81
CA PHE A 253 5.23 19.71 15.70
C PHE A 253 5.92 18.47 16.29
N GLY A 254 5.13 17.57 16.86
CA GLY A 254 5.62 16.34 17.49
C GLY A 254 5.27 15.10 16.67
N ILE A 255 6.18 14.13 16.67
CA ILE A 255 5.92 12.74 16.28
C ILE A 255 5.94 11.93 17.58
N GLU A 256 4.94 11.06 17.76
CA GLU A 256 4.87 10.20 18.94
C GLU A 256 4.63 8.73 18.60
N TYR A 257 5.13 7.84 19.44
CA TYR A 257 4.87 6.40 19.42
C TYR A 257 5.01 5.82 20.82
N MET A 258 4.46 4.63 21.05
CA MET A 258 4.64 3.87 22.28
C MET A 258 5.77 2.86 22.14
N ASP A 259 6.73 2.89 23.07
CA ASP A 259 7.86 1.97 23.11
C ASP A 259 7.70 0.97 24.25
N TYR A 260 7.31 -0.27 23.92
CA TYR A 260 7.02 -1.36 24.84
C TYR A 260 8.28 -1.96 25.48
N ALA A 261 9.48 -1.57 25.02
CA ALA A 261 10.73 -1.88 25.69
C ALA A 261 11.09 -0.86 26.79
N THR A 262 10.24 0.14 27.02
CA THR A 262 10.47 1.16 28.05
C THR A 262 10.45 0.56 29.45
N PRO A 263 11.43 0.86 30.33
CA PRO A 263 11.38 0.49 31.74
C PRO A 263 10.10 0.99 32.43
N ILE A 264 9.55 0.22 33.36
CA ILE A 264 8.27 0.54 34.04
C ILE A 264 8.27 1.92 34.72
N SER A 265 9.44 2.41 35.13
CA SER A 265 9.60 3.73 35.77
C SER A 265 9.59 4.91 34.80
N GLU A 266 9.61 4.67 33.49
CA GLU A 266 9.72 5.70 32.46
C GLU A 266 8.44 5.84 31.61
N PRO A 267 8.17 7.01 31.02
CA PRO A 267 7.04 7.16 30.11
C PRO A 267 7.19 6.29 28.86
N ILE A 268 6.21 5.41 28.65
CA ILE A 268 6.12 4.53 27.47
C ILE A 268 6.00 5.32 26.15
N VAL A 269 5.36 6.49 26.21
CA VAL A 269 5.20 7.37 25.04
C VAL A 269 6.49 8.13 24.81
N LYS A 270 7.07 7.94 23.63
CA LYS A 270 8.24 8.68 23.15
C LYS A 270 7.78 9.79 22.21
N ARG A 271 8.36 10.99 22.36
CA ARG A 271 8.01 12.16 21.56
C ARG A 271 9.26 12.82 20.99
N PHE A 272 9.23 13.12 19.71
CA PHE A 272 10.31 13.79 18.99
C PHE A 272 9.78 14.96 18.17
N ILE A 273 10.62 15.97 17.93
CA ILE A 273 10.23 17.07 17.04
C ILE A 273 10.26 16.62 15.58
N ALA A 274 9.31 17.10 14.79
CA ALA A 274 9.38 17.05 13.34
C ALA A 274 10.31 18.18 12.84
N ARG A 275 11.37 17.83 12.11
CA ARG A 275 12.34 18.77 11.54
C ARG A 275 13.04 18.17 10.33
N HIS A 276 13.59 19.04 9.50
CA HIS A 276 14.46 18.65 8.39
C HIS A 276 15.76 18.00 8.89
N HIS A 277 16.25 17.01 8.13
CA HIS A 277 17.56 16.41 8.32
C HIS A 277 18.65 17.31 7.74
N LEU A 278 18.96 18.40 8.43
CA LEU A 278 19.99 19.35 8.01
C LEU A 278 21.31 19.04 8.71
N GLU A 279 22.35 18.83 7.90
CA GLU A 279 23.73 18.73 8.35
C GLU A 279 24.45 20.06 8.12
N LYS A 280 25.11 20.59 9.15
CA LYS A 280 25.90 21.82 9.01
C LYS A 280 27.15 21.54 8.19
N LYS A 281 27.40 22.35 7.16
CA LYS A 281 28.68 22.38 6.44
C LYS A 281 29.88 22.63 7.38
N ASN A 282 29.69 23.47 8.40
CA ASN A 282 30.66 23.74 9.47
C ASN A 282 30.07 23.33 10.83
N PRO A 283 30.32 22.09 11.31
CA PRO A 283 29.68 21.56 12.53
C PRO A 283 29.96 22.35 13.81
N GLY A 284 31.14 22.97 13.92
CA GLY A 284 31.55 23.76 15.08
C GLY A 284 31.00 25.19 15.10
N ALA A 285 30.41 25.68 14.00
CA ALA A 285 29.89 27.03 13.92
C ALA A 285 28.51 27.13 14.60
N ALA A 286 28.23 28.25 15.26
CA ALA A 286 26.93 28.52 15.85
C ALA A 286 25.81 28.47 14.79
N MET A 287 26.05 29.05 13.62
CA MET A 287 25.22 29.00 12.42
C MET A 287 26.07 28.53 11.24
N SER A 288 25.50 27.71 10.37
CA SER A 288 26.14 27.21 9.16
C SER A 288 25.07 26.94 8.12
N GLU A 289 25.43 27.15 6.86
CA GLU A 289 24.69 26.58 5.73
C GLU A 289 24.57 25.06 5.88
N ALA A 290 23.49 24.51 5.34
CA ALA A 290 23.28 23.08 5.23
C ALA A 290 24.15 22.49 4.11
N VAL A 291 24.59 21.24 4.26
CA VAL A 291 25.32 20.50 3.20
C VAL A 291 24.42 20.29 1.98
N GLU A 292 23.20 19.80 2.21
CA GLU A 292 22.13 19.71 1.22
C GLU A 292 20.89 20.45 1.77
N PRO A 293 20.22 21.27 0.94
CA PRO A 293 19.00 21.98 1.31
C PRO A 293 17.77 21.08 1.37
#